data_AF-A0A6J8CFK1-F1
#
_entry.id   AF-A0A6J8CFK1-F1
#
_cell.length_a   1.000
_cell.length_b   1.000
_cell.length_c   1.000
_cell.angle_alpha   90.00
_cell.angle_beta   90.00
_cell.angle_gamma   90.00
#
_symmetry.space_group_name_H-M   'P 1'
#
loop_
_entity.id
_entity.type
_entity.pdbx_description
1 polymer ?
#
loop_
_entity_poly.entity_id
_entity_poly.type
_entity_poly.pdbx_seq_one_letter_code
_entity_poly.pdbx_strand_id
1 'polypeptide(L)'
;MRKEIVEIYRNVCLKYNKLLPAPIDKTDGAILQQFSQKISSLNADESRIGFMNQEMTVLLRTFLGKFVKARVIQSHQDLTTVPYSDAGNQLQDNILAVGLYTRTYMVDHTDDISPPVLARFFKSVRHFYTAVVAKMLAKFPFKGTVVCGLAFLNPSTRGDLPSSAITVVARR
;
A
#
# COMPACT_ATOMS: atom_id res chain seq x y z
N MET A 1 -13.71 -27.58 -4.16
CA MET A 1 -13.65 -26.44 -3.22
C MET A 1 -12.32 -25.72 -3.09
N ARG A 2 -11.22 -26.26 -2.52
CA ARG A 2 -9.89 -25.57 -2.61
C ARG A 2 -9.28 -25.60 -4.02
N LYS A 3 -9.68 -26.60 -4.82
CA LYS A 3 -9.22 -26.75 -6.20
C LYS A 3 -9.77 -25.66 -7.11
N GLU A 4 -11.07 -25.35 -7.10
CA GLU A 4 -11.67 -24.38 -8.04
C GLU A 4 -11.13 -22.94 -7.91
N ILE A 5 -10.90 -22.44 -6.68
CA ILE A 5 -10.34 -21.08 -6.50
C ILE A 5 -8.87 -21.03 -6.95
N VAL A 6 -8.12 -22.09 -6.70
CA VAL A 6 -6.74 -22.24 -7.19
C VAL A 6 -6.72 -22.48 -8.70
N GLU A 7 -7.70 -23.18 -9.26
CA GLU A 7 -7.90 -23.43 -10.70
C GLU A 7 -8.24 -22.12 -11.41
N ILE A 8 -9.09 -21.27 -10.84
CA ILE A 8 -9.42 -19.94 -11.37
C ILE A 8 -8.17 -19.06 -11.36
N TYR A 9 -7.44 -18.99 -10.24
CA TYR A 9 -6.18 -18.24 -10.17
C TYR A 9 -5.11 -18.79 -11.12
N ARG A 10 -4.99 -20.12 -11.22
CA ARG A 10 -4.02 -20.79 -12.09
C ARG A 10 -4.40 -20.64 -13.56
N ASN A 11 -5.68 -20.71 -13.93
CA ASN A 11 -6.14 -20.52 -15.30
C ASN A 11 -6.00 -19.06 -15.75
N VAL A 12 -6.21 -18.11 -14.82
CA VAL A 12 -5.91 -16.69 -15.06
C VAL A 12 -4.39 -16.48 -15.20
N CYS A 13 -3.55 -17.11 -14.40
CA CYS A 13 -2.09 -16.97 -14.58
C CYS A 13 -1.55 -17.70 -15.83
N LEU A 14 -2.07 -18.89 -16.15
CA LEU A 14 -1.61 -19.71 -17.28
C LEU A 14 -2.07 -19.17 -18.64
N LYS A 15 -3.28 -18.57 -18.72
CA LYS A 15 -3.77 -17.93 -19.94
C LYS A 15 -2.91 -16.71 -20.33
N TYR A 16 -2.22 -16.09 -19.37
CA TYR A 16 -1.39 -14.90 -19.60
C TYR A 16 0.13 -15.17 -19.53
N ASN A 17 0.58 -16.38 -19.19
CA ASN A 17 2.02 -16.73 -19.12
C ASN A 17 2.59 -17.31 -20.42
N LYS A 18 1.78 -17.67 -21.42
CA LYS A 18 2.27 -18.22 -22.71
C LYS A 18 2.41 -17.19 -23.83
N LEU A 19 2.19 -15.90 -23.55
CA LEU A 19 2.37 -14.82 -24.52
C LEU A 19 3.04 -13.61 -23.87
N LEU A 20 4.26 -13.79 -23.36
CA LEU A 20 5.25 -12.71 -23.44
C LEU A 20 6.09 -13.01 -24.67
N PRO A 21 5.95 -12.17 -25.72
CA PRO A 21 6.44 -10.81 -25.64
C PRO A 21 5.40 -9.71 -25.95
N ALA A 22 5.38 -8.70 -25.05
CA ALA A 22 4.83 -7.33 -25.16
C ALA A 22 3.31 -7.11 -25.42
N PRO A 23 2.72 -5.95 -25.04
CA PRO A 23 2.98 -5.04 -23.93
C PRO A 23 1.90 -5.19 -22.81
N ILE A 24 2.28 -4.85 -21.58
CA ILE A 24 1.44 -4.96 -20.38
C ILE A 24 0.33 -3.90 -20.41
N ASP A 25 -0.94 -4.32 -20.34
CA ASP A 25 -2.10 -3.41 -20.34
C ASP A 25 -2.46 -2.91 -18.91
N LYS A 26 -1.82 -1.78 -18.61
CA LYS A 26 -2.21 -0.55 -17.89
C LYS A 26 -2.92 -0.48 -16.52
N THR A 27 -3.66 -1.46 -15.97
CA THR A 27 -4.46 -1.11 -14.75
C THR A 27 -4.31 -2.00 -13.51
N ASP A 28 -4.18 -3.32 -13.64
CA ASP A 28 -3.60 -4.13 -12.54
C ASP A 28 -2.08 -4.05 -12.51
N GLY A 29 -1.52 -3.69 -13.67
CA GLY A 29 -0.19 -3.11 -13.79
C GLY A 29 -0.05 -1.87 -12.91
N ALA A 30 -1.05 -1.01 -12.75
CA ALA A 30 -0.85 0.29 -12.10
C ALA A 30 -0.44 0.21 -10.62
N ILE A 31 -0.99 -0.71 -9.81
CA ILE A 31 -0.60 -0.83 -8.39
C ILE A 31 0.79 -1.47 -8.27
N LEU A 32 1.05 -2.53 -9.04
CA LEU A 32 2.35 -3.20 -9.06
C LEU A 32 3.43 -2.35 -9.72
N GLN A 33 3.07 -1.54 -10.71
CA GLN A 33 3.91 -0.56 -11.39
C GLN A 33 4.15 0.65 -10.51
N GLN A 34 3.17 1.12 -9.74
CA GLN A 34 3.41 2.14 -8.71
C GLN A 34 4.37 1.60 -7.64
N PHE A 35 4.22 0.34 -7.22
CA PHE A 35 5.17 -0.32 -6.32
C PHE A 35 6.56 -0.42 -6.95
N SER A 36 6.64 -0.93 -8.18
CA SER A 36 7.90 -1.14 -8.89
C SER A 36 8.58 0.18 -9.23
N GLN A 37 7.86 1.19 -9.70
CA GLN A 37 8.38 2.54 -9.93
C GLN A 37 8.90 3.15 -8.64
N LYS A 38 8.18 2.96 -7.53
CA LYS A 38 8.59 3.49 -6.24
C LYS A 38 9.86 2.81 -5.73
N ILE A 39 9.95 1.47 -5.83
CA ILE A 39 11.16 0.70 -5.53
C ILE A 39 12.32 1.09 -6.45
N SER A 40 12.11 1.18 -7.77
CA SER A 40 13.13 1.60 -8.74
C SER A 40 13.60 3.02 -8.49
N SER A 41 12.70 3.94 -8.12
CA SER A 41 13.05 5.31 -7.78
C SER A 41 13.83 5.42 -6.46
N LEU A 42 13.71 4.45 -5.56
CA LEU A 42 14.53 4.34 -4.36
C LEU A 42 15.92 3.76 -4.66
N ASN A 43 16.08 3.06 -5.78
CA ASN A 43 17.31 2.44 -6.26
C ASN A 43 18.04 3.27 -7.35
N ALA A 44 17.61 4.50 -7.62
CA ALA A 44 18.29 5.39 -8.57
C ALA A 44 19.67 5.83 -8.02
N ASP A 45 20.64 6.11 -8.91
CA ASP A 45 22.05 6.42 -8.60
C ASP A 45 22.26 7.62 -7.65
N GLU A 46 21.25 8.45 -7.42
CA GLU A 46 21.25 9.46 -6.37
C GLU A 46 20.70 8.86 -5.07
N SER A 47 21.49 8.92 -3.99
CA SER A 47 21.06 8.44 -2.67
C SER A 47 19.84 9.22 -2.16
N ARG A 48 18.63 8.67 -2.41
CA ARG A 48 17.34 9.23 -1.92
C ARG A 48 17.05 8.84 -0.47
N ILE A 49 18.06 8.37 0.23
CA ILE A 49 17.94 7.84 1.58
C ILE A 49 17.39 8.88 2.56
N GLY A 50 17.63 10.18 2.31
CA GLY A 50 17.05 11.27 3.10
C GLY A 50 15.54 11.46 2.93
N PHE A 51 14.95 10.92 1.86
CA PHE A 51 13.49 10.91 1.66
C PHE A 51 12.84 9.64 2.19
N MET A 52 13.62 8.63 2.60
CA MET A 52 13.11 7.29 2.88
C MET A 52 12.05 7.27 3.99
N ASN A 53 12.23 8.05 5.06
CA ASN A 53 11.23 8.14 6.14
C ASN A 53 9.90 8.74 5.65
N GLN A 54 9.99 9.81 4.85
CA GLN A 54 8.85 10.46 4.24
C GLN A 54 8.13 9.51 3.27
N GLU A 55 8.88 8.81 2.41
CA GLU A 55 8.32 7.90 1.41
C GLU A 55 7.62 6.69 2.04
N MET A 56 8.17 6.14 3.13
CA MET A 56 7.51 5.09 3.91
C MET A 56 6.19 5.58 4.51
N THR A 57 6.18 6.80 5.06
CA THR A 57 4.99 7.43 5.65
C THR A 57 3.93 7.71 4.60
N VAL A 58 4.33 8.23 3.43
CA VAL A 58 3.44 8.43 2.28
C VAL A 58 2.85 7.11 1.82
N LEU A 59 3.66 6.06 1.70
CA LEU A 59 3.17 4.74 1.29
C LEU A 59 2.16 4.18 2.32
N LEU A 60 2.44 4.31 3.62
CA LEU A 60 1.53 3.88 4.68
C LEU A 60 0.20 4.63 4.61
N ARG A 61 0.25 5.96 4.45
CA ARG A 61 -0.94 6.80 4.26
C ARG A 61 -1.76 6.36 3.04
N THR A 62 -1.10 6.08 1.93
CA THR A 62 -1.76 5.61 0.70
C THR A 62 -2.55 4.33 0.95
N PHE A 63 -1.97 3.35 1.65
CA PHE A 63 -2.67 2.11 1.96
C PHE A 63 -3.80 2.30 2.95
N LEU A 64 -3.58 3.04 4.05
CA LEU A 64 -4.64 3.37 5.00
C LEU A 64 -5.81 4.05 4.28
N GLY A 65 -5.55 4.99 3.37
CA GLY A 65 -6.58 5.68 2.59
C GLY A 65 -7.41 4.78 1.66
N LYS A 66 -7.00 3.54 1.38
CA LYS A 66 -7.77 2.58 0.57
C LYS A 66 -8.92 1.93 1.34
N PHE A 67 -8.84 1.86 2.67
CA PHE A 67 -9.81 1.10 3.47
C PHE A 67 -10.14 1.67 4.85
N VAL A 68 -9.46 2.71 5.32
CA VAL A 68 -9.71 3.39 6.59
C VAL A 68 -10.35 4.75 6.34
N LYS A 69 -11.30 5.16 7.19
CA LYS A 69 -11.97 6.46 7.10
C LYS A 69 -10.96 7.60 7.23
N ALA A 70 -11.03 8.58 6.33
CA ALA A 70 -10.13 9.74 6.33
C ALA A 70 -10.06 10.47 7.68
N ARG A 71 -11.22 10.66 8.34
CA ARG A 71 -11.30 11.28 9.68
C ARG A 71 -10.46 10.55 10.74
N VAL A 72 -10.36 9.23 10.66
CA VAL A 72 -9.58 8.41 11.59
C VAL A 72 -8.08 8.58 11.29
N ILE A 73 -7.70 8.64 10.02
CA ILE A 73 -6.30 8.87 9.62
C ILE A 73 -5.86 10.28 10.05
N GLN A 74 -6.71 11.28 9.86
CA GLN A 74 -6.42 12.69 10.18
C GLN A 74 -6.35 12.96 11.69
N SER A 75 -7.02 12.17 12.52
CA SER A 75 -6.98 12.33 13.98
C SER A 75 -5.69 11.81 14.62
N HIS A 76 -4.76 11.25 13.85
CA HIS A 76 -3.50 10.69 14.37
C HIS A 76 -2.30 11.41 13.74
N GLN A 77 -1.43 11.95 14.60
CA GLN A 77 -0.17 12.53 14.17
C GLN A 77 0.80 11.45 13.67
N ASP A 78 0.89 10.33 14.41
CA ASP A 78 1.68 9.16 14.03
C ASP A 78 0.80 8.12 13.32
N LEU A 79 1.05 7.93 12.02
CA LEU A 79 0.29 6.98 11.21
C LEU A 79 0.48 5.52 11.62
N THR A 80 1.54 5.19 12.36
CA THR A 80 1.76 3.83 12.87
C THR A 80 0.83 3.46 14.02
N THR A 81 0.13 4.44 14.59
CA THR A 81 -0.81 4.27 15.71
C THR A 81 -2.28 4.25 15.31
N VAL A 82 -2.58 4.46 14.02
CA VAL A 82 -3.95 4.46 13.50
C VAL A 82 -4.62 3.10 13.78
N PRO A 83 -5.82 3.05 14.39
CA PRO A 83 -6.52 1.79 14.70
C PRO A 83 -7.19 1.19 13.46
N TYR A 84 -6.38 0.77 12.47
CA TYR A 84 -6.82 0.33 11.15
C TYR A 84 -7.51 -1.05 11.14
N SER A 85 -7.29 -1.88 12.16
CA SER A 85 -7.89 -3.22 12.28
C SER A 85 -9.34 -3.20 12.79
N ASP A 86 -9.78 -2.10 13.40
CA ASP A 86 -11.15 -1.94 13.87
C ASP A 86 -12.10 -1.71 12.69
N ALA A 87 -13.07 -2.60 12.53
CA ALA A 87 -14.10 -2.51 11.50
C ALA A 87 -14.90 -1.20 11.57
N GLY A 88 -15.10 -0.64 12.77
CA GLY A 88 -15.77 0.65 12.97
C GLY A 88 -15.02 1.82 12.33
N ASN A 89 -13.71 1.69 12.14
CA ASN A 89 -12.86 2.71 11.52
C ASN A 89 -12.68 2.53 10.01
N GLN A 90 -13.10 1.39 9.46
CA GLN A 90 -12.95 1.06 8.05
C GLN A 90 -14.07 1.64 7.19
N LEU A 91 -13.78 1.85 5.91
CA LEU A 91 -14.72 2.29 4.90
C LEU A 91 -15.86 1.27 4.71
N GLN A 92 -17.00 1.74 4.20
CA GLN A 92 -18.12 0.88 3.79
C GLN A 92 -17.83 0.19 2.45
N ASP A 93 -18.52 -0.91 2.16
CA ASP A 93 -18.31 -1.73 0.96
C ASP A 93 -18.43 -0.96 -0.35
N ASN A 94 -19.35 -0.01 -0.44
CA ASN A 94 -19.59 0.80 -1.63
C ASN A 94 -18.49 1.82 -1.94
N ILE A 95 -17.67 2.18 -0.95
CA ILE A 95 -16.59 3.19 -1.10
C ILE A 95 -15.19 2.61 -0.86
N LEU A 96 -15.08 1.32 -0.56
CA LEU A 96 -13.79 0.62 -0.45
C LEU A 96 -13.04 0.66 -1.79
N ALA A 97 -11.73 0.86 -1.77
CA ALA A 97 -10.95 0.85 -2.99
C ALA A 97 -10.78 -0.59 -3.50
N VAL A 98 -11.40 -0.90 -4.64
CA VAL A 98 -11.30 -2.21 -5.31
C VAL A 98 -10.87 -2.09 -6.78
N GLY A 99 -10.64 -0.87 -7.26
CA GLY A 99 -10.32 -0.58 -8.65
C GLY A 99 -11.56 -0.35 -9.52
N LEU A 100 -11.39 0.43 -10.60
CA LEU A 100 -12.48 0.78 -11.52
C LEU A 100 -13.05 -0.45 -12.22
N TYR A 101 -12.18 -1.29 -12.79
CA TYR A 101 -12.60 -2.51 -13.51
C TYR A 101 -13.43 -3.44 -12.63
N THR A 102 -13.01 -3.68 -11.39
CA THR A 102 -13.77 -4.50 -10.45
C THR A 102 -15.11 -3.86 -10.09
N ARG A 103 -15.17 -2.54 -9.92
CA ARG A 103 -16.44 -1.82 -9.72
C ARG A 103 -17.37 -1.96 -10.92
N THR A 104 -16.87 -1.71 -12.13
CA THR A 104 -17.63 -1.84 -13.37
C THR A 104 -18.15 -3.26 -13.53
N TYR A 105 -17.28 -4.27 -13.34
CA TYR A 105 -17.68 -5.67 -13.38
C TYR A 105 -18.81 -6.00 -12.41
N MET A 106 -18.74 -5.52 -11.16
CA MET A 106 -19.80 -5.72 -10.18
C MET A 106 -21.13 -5.09 -10.58
N VAL A 107 -21.08 -3.90 -11.18
CA VAL A 107 -22.28 -3.20 -11.66
C VAL A 107 -22.89 -3.97 -12.83
N ASP A 108 -22.07 -4.35 -13.81
CA ASP A 108 -22.49 -5.06 -15.03
C ASP A 108 -23.06 -6.45 -14.73
N HIS A 109 -22.70 -7.06 -13.60
CA HIS A 109 -23.10 -8.41 -13.19
C HIS A 109 -23.87 -8.40 -11.86
N THR A 110 -24.63 -7.33 -11.58
CA THR A 110 -25.35 -7.19 -10.30
C THR A 110 -26.33 -8.34 -10.06
N ASP A 111 -26.98 -8.83 -11.12
CA ASP A 111 -27.96 -9.93 -11.03
C ASP A 111 -27.29 -11.31 -10.88
N ASP A 112 -26.04 -11.45 -11.34
CA ASP A 112 -25.28 -12.71 -11.27
C ASP A 112 -24.54 -12.88 -9.93
N ILE A 113 -24.25 -11.77 -9.24
CA ILE A 113 -23.46 -11.76 -8.00
C ILE A 113 -24.40 -11.73 -6.79
N SER A 114 -24.61 -12.90 -6.19
CA SER A 114 -25.40 -12.98 -4.96
C SER A 114 -24.81 -12.14 -3.80
N PRO A 115 -25.65 -11.55 -2.93
CA PRO A 115 -25.19 -10.74 -1.80
C PRO A 115 -24.16 -11.42 -0.87
N PRO A 116 -24.28 -12.74 -0.54
CA PRO A 116 -23.28 -13.41 0.29
C PRO A 116 -21.89 -13.49 -0.36
N VAL A 117 -21.82 -13.66 -1.68
CA VAL A 117 -20.56 -13.67 -2.43
C VAL A 117 -19.91 -12.29 -2.38
N LEU A 118 -20.70 -11.24 -2.59
CA LEU A 118 -20.23 -9.86 -2.54
C LEU A 118 -19.70 -9.48 -1.15
N ALA A 119 -20.43 -9.83 -0.09
CA ALA A 119 -19.99 -9.61 1.29
C ALA A 119 -18.67 -10.32 1.61
N ARG A 120 -18.51 -11.57 1.13
CA ARG A 120 -17.26 -12.34 1.30
C ARG A 120 -16.10 -11.71 0.53
N PHE A 121 -16.35 -11.21 -0.68
CA PHE A 121 -15.36 -10.49 -1.46
C PHE A 121 -14.85 -9.25 -0.69
N PHE A 122 -15.75 -8.40 -0.22
CA PHE A 122 -15.38 -7.18 0.52
C PHE A 122 -14.70 -7.46 1.86
N LYS A 123 -15.07 -8.55 2.54
CA LYS A 123 -14.33 -9.05 3.71
C LYS A 123 -12.89 -9.42 3.35
N SER A 124 -12.68 -10.05 2.20
CA SER A 124 -11.35 -10.46 1.73
C SER A 124 -10.49 -9.25 1.35
N VAL A 125 -11.08 -8.22 0.71
CA VAL A 125 -10.38 -6.97 0.40
C VAL A 125 -9.91 -6.25 1.67
N ARG A 126 -10.75 -6.16 2.71
CA ARG A 126 -10.34 -5.58 4.01
C ARG A 126 -9.20 -6.37 4.64
N HIS A 127 -9.28 -7.69 4.59
CA HIS A 127 -8.24 -8.54 5.14
C HIS A 127 -6.91 -8.35 4.40
N PHE A 128 -6.95 -8.23 3.08
CA PHE A 128 -5.78 -7.90 2.25
C PHE A 128 -5.13 -6.59 2.70
N TYR A 129 -5.88 -5.48 2.75
CA TYR A 129 -5.31 -4.19 3.13
C TYR A 129 -4.81 -4.17 4.59
N THR A 130 -5.55 -4.81 5.49
CA THR A 130 -5.14 -4.97 6.90
C THR A 130 -3.80 -5.72 6.98
N ALA A 131 -3.63 -6.80 6.22
CA ALA A 131 -2.40 -7.59 6.19
C ALA A 131 -1.22 -6.80 5.57
N VAL A 132 -1.48 -6.02 4.52
CA VAL A 132 -0.45 -5.15 3.92
C VAL A 132 0.04 -4.12 4.94
N VAL A 133 -0.86 -3.40 5.60
CA VAL A 133 -0.50 -2.41 6.62
C VAL A 133 0.25 -3.06 7.77
N ALA A 134 -0.24 -4.20 8.29
CA ALA A 134 0.45 -4.94 9.35
C ALA A 134 1.88 -5.35 8.94
N LYS A 135 2.06 -5.81 7.70
CA LYS A 135 3.37 -6.17 7.16
C LYS A 135 4.29 -4.96 7.02
N MET A 136 3.76 -3.81 6.57
CA MET A 136 4.52 -2.57 6.50
C MET A 136 5.00 -2.15 7.90
N LEU A 137 4.11 -2.11 8.89
CA LEU A 137 4.46 -1.75 10.27
C LEU A 137 5.50 -2.70 10.89
N ALA A 138 5.44 -3.99 10.55
CA ALA A 138 6.39 -4.99 11.05
C ALA A 138 7.76 -4.95 10.35
N LYS A 139 7.84 -4.46 9.11
CA LYS A 139 9.06 -4.54 8.29
C LYS A 139 9.75 -3.19 8.08
N PHE A 140 9.01 -2.09 8.15
CA PHE A 140 9.57 -0.78 7.88
C PHE A 140 10.09 -0.14 9.16
N PRO A 141 11.29 0.45 9.16
CA PRO A 141 11.90 1.05 10.34
C PRO A 141 11.32 2.45 10.62
N PHE A 142 10.01 2.58 10.79
CA PHE A 142 9.34 3.86 11.08
C PHE A 142 9.90 4.58 12.32
N LYS A 143 10.36 3.82 13.31
CA LYS A 143 11.00 4.34 14.55
C LYS A 143 12.52 4.18 14.55
N GLY A 144 13.11 3.80 13.42
CA GLY A 144 14.56 3.61 13.30
C GLY A 144 15.29 4.94 13.33
N THR A 145 16.12 5.16 14.35
CA THR A 145 16.88 6.42 14.54
C THR A 145 17.80 6.75 13.37
N VAL A 146 18.34 5.73 12.69
CA VAL A 146 19.19 5.90 11.50
C VAL A 146 18.36 6.46 10.34
N VAL A 147 17.23 5.85 10.01
CA VAL A 147 16.37 6.28 8.89
C VAL A 147 15.72 7.63 9.16
N CYS A 148 15.35 7.90 10.41
CA CYS A 148 14.89 9.23 10.82
C CYS A 148 16.02 10.26 10.74
N GLY A 149 17.23 9.90 11.17
CA GLY A 149 18.40 10.75 11.11
C GLY A 149 18.71 11.16 9.67
N LEU A 150 18.73 10.20 8.74
CA LEU A 150 19.04 10.41 7.31
C LEU A 150 18.19 11.49 6.63
N ALA A 151 17.05 11.90 7.21
CA ALA A 151 16.32 13.10 6.79
C ALA A 151 17.21 14.36 6.70
N PHE A 152 18.35 14.42 7.39
CA PHE A 152 19.34 15.51 7.20
C PHE A 152 19.98 15.58 5.82
N LEU A 153 19.98 14.48 5.09
CA LEU A 153 20.45 14.43 3.71
C LEU A 153 19.39 14.94 2.73
N ASN A 154 18.15 15.17 3.17
CA ASN A 154 17.13 15.78 2.34
C ASN A 154 17.42 17.28 2.18
N PRO A 155 17.71 17.76 0.95
CA PRO A 155 18.02 19.17 0.70
C PRO A 155 16.89 20.12 1.11
N SER A 156 15.64 19.64 1.08
CA SER A 156 14.44 20.43 1.40
C SER A 156 14.25 20.67 2.90
N THR A 157 14.92 19.91 3.78
CA THR A 157 14.77 20.02 5.24
C THR A 157 16.07 20.39 5.96
N ARG A 158 17.12 20.71 5.20
CA ARG A 158 18.49 20.93 5.70
C ARG A 158 18.60 22.09 6.70
N GLY A 159 17.67 23.05 6.67
CA GLY A 159 17.65 24.21 7.57
C GLY A 159 17.01 23.98 8.94
N ASP A 160 16.14 22.97 9.09
CA ASP A 160 15.25 22.83 10.25
C ASP A 160 15.65 21.71 11.22
N LEU A 161 16.83 21.12 11.04
CA LEU A 161 17.22 19.93 11.79
C LEU A 161 18.00 20.26 13.07
N PRO A 162 17.63 19.67 14.21
CA PRO A 162 18.36 19.85 15.45
C PRO A 162 19.76 19.22 15.35
N SER A 163 20.77 19.90 15.89
CA SER A 163 22.19 19.49 15.80
C SER A 163 22.45 18.07 16.34
N SER A 164 21.58 17.56 17.21
CA SER A 164 21.62 16.20 17.74
C SER A 164 21.48 15.11 16.67
N ALA A 165 20.75 15.36 15.58
CA ALA A 165 20.61 14.41 14.47
C ALA A 165 21.93 14.18 13.73
N ILE A 166 22.77 15.22 13.63
CA ILE A 166 24.10 15.15 13.00
C ILE A 166 25.05 14.32 13.86
N THR A 167 25.00 14.51 15.19
CA THR A 167 25.86 13.79 16.13
C THR A 167 25.58 12.28 16.19
N VAL A 168 24.33 11.88 16.01
CA VAL A 168 23.93 10.45 16.01
C VAL A 168 24.48 9.72 14.77
N VAL A 169 24.51 10.40 13.62
CA VAL A 169 25.04 9.82 12.37
C VAL A 169 26.56 9.80 12.38
N ALA A 170 27.20 10.86 12.88
CA ALA A 170 28.66 10.99 12.90
C ALA A 170 29.38 10.12 13.96
N ARG A 171 28.66 9.55 14.94
CA ARG A 171 29.22 8.68 15.99
C ARG A 171 29.27 7.19 15.64
N ARG A 172 28.86 6.81 14.43
CA ARG A 172 28.96 5.43 13.92
C ARG A 172 30.02 5.36 12.84
#